data_AF-A0A0F9EL80-F1
#
_entry.id   AF-A0A0F9EL80-F1
#
_cell.length_a   1.000
_cell.length_b   1.000
_cell.length_c   1.000
_cell.angle_alpha   90.00
_cell.angle_beta   90.00
_cell.angle_gamma   90.00
#
_symmetry.space_group_name_H-M   'P 1'
#
loop_
_entity.id
_entity.type
_entity.pdbx_description
1 polymer ?
#
loop_
_entity_poly.entity_id
_entity_poly.type
_entity_poly.pdbx_seq_one_letter_code
_entity_poly.pdbx_strand_id
1 'polypeptide(L)'
;WRCTAAKASASALPRALENCAKALNLPIKKDIAGRAVMLKMCKPRKLTKDNSAKWHETPEDFEKLYAYCKADVEVARMIDNKLRDLSASEQQVFYLDQKINLRGITIDTQAIDSALNLIEMYTKQQEQKVSEITEGFLDGLSRRQRVLTWIKGEGVDLPDFTKETVNETLNGDDLPDNVREVLKIRQELGKTSIAKFKAFKECTDTDGVMRDTLIYSGAATGRWTGSKVQLHNLPRVTIENIDKAIKLLKIGDLELLKTYSPNVLQTLSQCLRGMLIARKRHEFIGADWNAIEARILLWFAGDTKGLNYYRTGKDPYKIMAGKIFSTNEDTVNKMQRFVGKQTELGCGFGMGLNGERFIATCRKLNVTLPIEVAKRAVRTYRNEHPAVVVYWKVIERAVVDAIRTNKVVRVGVLNIFTHEDFLYIQLPSKRMLAYHQPLLDGNSITHMGWASQRNCYERQHTWGGVFVENIVQGTARDVVVYGMFKGEEYGFKTLLTVHDEILTEVSVNSKTTKEYEELLSQKPAWIGNCPLKVDSWKGERFLK
;
A
#
# COMPACT_ATOMS: atom_id res chain seq x y z
N TRP A 1 -14.77 4.08 -24.09
CA TRP A 1 -14.68 5.03 -22.96
C TRP A 1 -13.23 5.36 -22.66
N ARG A 2 -12.88 6.64 -22.48
CA ARG A 2 -11.55 7.16 -22.12
C ARG A 2 -11.68 7.98 -20.84
N CYS A 3 -10.69 7.89 -19.94
CA CYS A 3 -10.72 8.56 -18.64
C CYS A 3 -9.46 9.41 -18.44
N THR A 4 -9.62 10.72 -18.27
CA THR A 4 -8.52 11.66 -18.04
C THR A 4 -7.75 11.37 -16.76
N ALA A 5 -8.43 10.96 -15.68
CA ALA A 5 -7.78 10.54 -14.44
C ALA A 5 -6.91 9.29 -14.64
N ALA A 6 -7.33 8.35 -15.51
CA ALA A 6 -6.55 7.17 -15.85
C ALA A 6 -5.30 7.55 -16.66
N LYS A 7 -5.45 8.43 -17.68
CA LYS A 7 -4.34 9.00 -18.46
C LYS A 7 -3.32 9.72 -17.57
N ALA A 8 -3.81 10.55 -16.64
CA ALA A 8 -2.98 11.25 -15.67
C ALA A 8 -2.20 10.26 -14.78
N SER A 9 -2.87 9.25 -14.21
CA SER A 9 -2.20 8.27 -13.36
C SER A 9 -1.15 7.42 -14.10
N ALA A 10 -1.43 7.03 -15.34
CA ALA A 10 -0.46 6.30 -16.18
C ALA A 10 0.75 7.18 -16.56
N SER A 11 0.59 8.51 -16.51
CA SER A 11 1.65 9.50 -16.73
C SER A 11 2.33 9.96 -15.44
N ALA A 12 2.08 9.28 -14.31
CA ALA A 12 2.58 9.66 -12.98
C ALA A 12 2.19 11.09 -12.54
N LEU A 13 1.06 11.60 -13.03
CA LEU A 13 0.50 12.90 -12.66
C LEU A 13 -0.59 12.76 -11.59
N PRO A 14 -0.89 13.83 -10.85
CA PRO A 14 -2.02 13.85 -9.92
C PRO A 14 -3.33 13.52 -10.64
N ARG A 15 -4.18 12.69 -10.02
CA ARG A 15 -5.47 12.26 -10.59
C ARG A 15 -6.58 13.30 -10.45
N ALA A 16 -6.55 14.09 -9.38
CA ALA A 16 -7.56 15.12 -9.14
C ALA A 16 -7.44 16.22 -10.20
N LEU A 17 -8.55 16.61 -10.81
CA LEU A 17 -8.61 17.54 -11.95
C LEU A 17 -7.78 18.81 -11.71
N GLU A 18 -8.00 19.48 -10.57
CA GLU A 18 -7.30 20.71 -10.20
C GLU A 18 -5.78 20.50 -10.08
N ASN A 19 -5.35 19.42 -9.42
CA ASN A 19 -3.93 19.14 -9.22
C ASN A 19 -3.25 18.72 -10.53
N CYS A 20 -3.97 18.00 -11.41
CA CYS A 20 -3.48 17.62 -12.72
C CYS A 20 -3.30 18.85 -13.62
N ALA A 21 -4.31 19.74 -13.66
CA ALA A 21 -4.26 20.98 -14.41
C ALA A 21 -3.11 21.88 -13.96
N LYS A 22 -2.91 22.02 -12.63
CA LYS A 22 -1.77 22.74 -12.07
C LYS A 22 -0.44 22.09 -12.45
N ALA A 23 -0.33 20.76 -12.36
CA ALA A 23 0.88 20.04 -12.74
C ALA A 23 1.24 20.27 -14.21
N LEU A 24 0.25 20.32 -15.10
CA LEU A 24 0.41 20.55 -16.53
C LEU A 24 0.47 22.04 -16.93
N ASN A 25 0.49 22.96 -15.97
CA ASN A 25 0.46 24.41 -16.19
C ASN A 25 -0.72 24.86 -17.09
N LEU A 26 -1.88 24.22 -16.94
CA LEU A 26 -3.10 24.59 -17.68
C LEU A 26 -3.81 25.77 -17.00
N PRO A 27 -4.45 26.67 -17.77
CA PRO A 27 -5.24 27.74 -17.21
C PRO A 27 -6.43 27.17 -16.42
N ILE A 28 -6.40 27.36 -15.11
CA ILE A 28 -7.48 26.98 -14.21
C ILE A 28 -7.89 28.17 -13.36
N LYS A 29 -9.19 28.45 -13.28
CA LYS A 29 -9.75 29.42 -12.34
C LYS A 29 -10.29 28.66 -11.14
N LYS A 30 -9.80 28.99 -9.95
CA LYS A 30 -10.30 28.37 -8.71
C LYS A 30 -11.70 28.90 -8.42
N ASP A 31 -12.72 28.14 -8.78
CA ASP A 31 -14.12 28.50 -8.48
C ASP A 31 -14.54 27.97 -7.10
N ILE A 32 -14.12 28.70 -6.05
CA ILE A 32 -14.45 28.36 -4.67
C ILE A 32 -15.97 28.41 -4.44
N ALA A 33 -16.66 29.36 -5.07
CA ALA A 33 -18.10 29.53 -4.94
C ALA A 33 -18.87 28.39 -5.60
N GLY A 34 -18.54 28.04 -6.84
CA GLY A 34 -19.12 26.90 -7.54
C GLY A 34 -18.88 25.57 -6.82
N ARG A 35 -17.67 25.36 -6.28
CA ARG A 35 -17.38 24.17 -5.43
C ARG A 35 -18.26 24.14 -4.19
N ALA A 36 -18.47 25.28 -3.53
CA ALA A 36 -19.33 25.36 -2.35
C ALA A 36 -20.79 25.05 -2.70
N VAL A 37 -21.30 25.54 -3.84
CA VAL A 37 -22.64 25.22 -4.35
C VAL A 37 -22.76 23.74 -4.70
N MET A 38 -21.80 23.16 -5.41
CA MET A 38 -21.77 21.73 -5.70
C MET A 38 -21.85 20.89 -4.43
N LEU A 39 -21.04 21.20 -3.42
CA LEU A 39 -21.07 20.48 -2.13
C LEU A 39 -22.38 20.68 -1.36
N LYS A 40 -22.97 21.88 -1.46
CA LYS A 40 -24.27 22.20 -0.87
C LYS A 40 -25.37 21.36 -1.52
N MET A 41 -25.42 21.28 -2.85
CA MET A 41 -26.46 20.53 -3.57
C MET A 41 -26.30 19.01 -3.48
N CYS A 42 -25.06 18.51 -3.34
CA CYS A 42 -24.78 17.08 -3.21
C CYS A 42 -25.03 16.50 -1.80
N LYS A 43 -25.42 17.33 -0.83
CA LYS A 43 -25.68 16.89 0.56
C LYS A 43 -27.11 17.23 0.97
N PRO A 44 -27.83 16.30 1.61
CA PRO A 44 -29.15 16.61 2.12
C PRO A 44 -29.02 17.62 3.26
N ARG A 45 -29.92 18.59 3.32
CA ARG A 45 -29.97 19.54 4.44
C ARG A 45 -30.72 18.95 5.62
N LYS A 46 -30.44 19.48 6.81
CA LYS A 46 -31.20 19.15 8.02
C LYS A 46 -32.62 19.70 7.86
N LEU A 47 -33.62 18.83 8.02
CA LEU A 47 -35.03 19.24 7.98
C LEU A 47 -35.32 20.19 9.15
N THR A 48 -36.00 21.30 8.86
CA THR A 48 -36.47 22.26 9.88
C THR A 48 -37.99 22.34 9.84
N LYS A 49 -38.62 22.82 10.92
CA LYS A 49 -40.09 22.98 10.98
C LYS A 49 -40.63 23.87 9.85
N ASP A 50 -39.83 24.87 9.44
CA ASP A 50 -40.22 25.88 8.44
C ASP A 50 -39.79 25.51 7.00
N ASN A 51 -39.04 24.42 6.81
CA ASN A 51 -38.60 24.02 5.48
C ASN A 51 -38.41 22.50 5.33
N SER A 52 -39.40 21.86 4.71
CA SER A 52 -39.49 20.40 4.56
C SER A 52 -38.70 19.83 3.39
N ALA A 53 -38.22 20.65 2.45
CA ALA A 53 -37.44 20.13 1.32
C ALA A 53 -36.13 19.48 1.83
N LYS A 54 -35.71 18.38 1.22
CA LYS A 54 -34.50 17.64 1.63
C LYS A 54 -33.23 18.14 0.92
N TRP A 55 -33.38 18.70 -0.27
CA TRP A 55 -32.30 19.08 -1.17
C TRP A 55 -32.29 20.59 -1.45
N HIS A 56 -31.14 21.09 -1.89
CA HIS A 56 -30.96 22.47 -2.32
C HIS A 56 -31.16 22.55 -3.84
N GLU A 57 -32.26 23.16 -4.27
CA GLU A 57 -32.72 23.12 -5.67
C GLU A 57 -33.17 24.51 -6.17
N THR A 58 -32.55 25.58 -5.69
CA THR A 58 -32.88 26.92 -6.19
C THR A 58 -32.37 27.10 -7.63
N PRO A 59 -33.06 27.85 -8.50
CA PRO A 59 -32.58 28.15 -9.85
C PRO A 59 -31.16 28.73 -9.86
N GLU A 60 -30.85 29.62 -8.92
CA GLU A 60 -29.51 30.21 -8.77
C GLU A 60 -28.43 29.17 -8.43
N ASP A 61 -28.74 28.19 -7.57
CA ASP A 61 -27.82 27.10 -7.25
C ASP A 61 -27.56 26.24 -8.51
N PHE A 62 -28.60 25.95 -9.31
CA PHE A 62 -28.45 25.22 -10.58
C PHE A 62 -27.61 25.97 -11.61
N GLU A 63 -27.80 27.28 -11.77
CA GLU A 63 -27.00 28.10 -12.69
C GLU A 63 -25.52 28.09 -12.31
N LYS A 64 -25.21 28.26 -11.01
CA LYS A 64 -23.84 28.18 -10.50
C LYS A 64 -23.24 26.79 -10.68
N LEU A 65 -24.01 25.73 -10.41
CA LEU A 65 -23.57 24.36 -10.63
C LEU A 65 -23.30 24.08 -12.11
N TYR A 66 -24.16 24.55 -13.02
CA TYR A 66 -23.97 24.40 -14.46
C TYR A 66 -22.68 25.08 -14.94
N ALA A 67 -22.44 26.33 -14.53
CA ALA A 67 -21.21 27.05 -14.85
C ALA A 67 -19.96 26.33 -14.32
N TYR A 68 -20.02 25.82 -13.08
CA TYR A 68 -18.95 25.04 -12.47
C TYR A 68 -18.67 23.75 -13.25
N CYS A 69 -19.70 22.96 -13.57
CA CYS A 69 -19.57 21.72 -14.34
C CYS A 69 -19.02 21.97 -15.76
N LYS A 70 -19.43 23.06 -16.41
CA LYS A 70 -18.90 23.45 -17.73
C LYS A 70 -17.39 23.71 -17.68
N ALA A 71 -16.93 24.47 -16.68
CA ALA A 71 -15.51 24.74 -16.48
C ALA A 71 -14.71 23.45 -16.22
N ASP A 72 -15.23 22.53 -15.40
CA ASP A 72 -14.59 21.24 -15.14
C ASP A 72 -14.46 20.39 -16.43
N VAL A 73 -15.47 20.40 -17.31
CA VAL A 73 -15.42 19.72 -18.62
C VAL A 73 -14.38 20.35 -19.55
N GLU A 74 -14.29 21.69 -19.59
CA GLU A 74 -13.28 22.39 -20.40
C GLU A 74 -11.86 22.03 -19.94
N VAL A 75 -11.58 22.07 -18.63
CA VAL A 75 -10.28 21.68 -18.07
C VAL A 75 -9.98 20.20 -18.36
N ALA A 76 -10.98 19.31 -18.24
CA ALA A 76 -10.80 17.89 -18.56
C ALA A 76 -10.42 17.68 -20.02
N ARG A 77 -11.02 18.41 -20.97
CA ARG A 77 -10.66 18.36 -22.40
C ARG A 77 -9.24 18.87 -22.65
N MET A 78 -8.81 19.91 -21.94
CA MET A 78 -7.43 20.41 -22.04
C MET A 78 -6.42 19.37 -21.56
N ILE A 79 -6.70 18.70 -20.45
CA ILE A 79 -5.87 17.58 -19.96
C ILE A 79 -5.86 16.44 -20.97
N ASP A 80 -7.02 16.08 -21.52
CA ASP A 80 -7.14 14.99 -22.49
C ASP A 80 -6.31 15.24 -23.76
N ASN A 81 -6.33 16.48 -24.26
CA ASN A 81 -5.53 16.89 -25.42
C ASN A 81 -4.02 16.93 -25.13
N LYS A 82 -3.63 17.28 -23.90
CA LYS A 82 -2.21 17.39 -23.50
C LYS A 82 -1.58 16.03 -23.19
N LEU A 83 -2.38 15.05 -22.78
CA LEU A 83 -1.90 13.72 -22.39
C LEU A 83 -2.11 12.68 -23.50
N ARG A 84 -1.14 11.79 -23.64
CA ARG A 84 -1.25 10.63 -24.53
C ARG A 84 -2.32 9.67 -24.05
N ASP A 85 -3.05 9.09 -25.01
CA ASP A 85 -3.97 7.99 -24.76
C ASP A 85 -3.25 6.76 -24.19
N LEU A 86 -3.96 6.00 -23.36
CA LEU A 86 -3.50 4.67 -22.94
C LEU A 86 -3.33 3.79 -24.19
N SER A 87 -2.28 2.96 -24.21
CA SER A 87 -2.13 1.95 -25.25
C SER A 87 -3.35 1.01 -25.25
N ALA A 88 -3.61 0.32 -26.36
CA ALA A 88 -4.73 -0.61 -26.45
C ALA A 88 -4.68 -1.69 -25.33
N SER A 89 -3.49 -2.22 -25.03
CA SER A 89 -3.31 -3.19 -23.94
C SER A 89 -3.57 -2.57 -22.57
N GLU A 90 -3.02 -1.39 -22.29
CA GLU A 90 -3.18 -0.73 -21.00
C GLU A 90 -4.63 -0.23 -20.77
N GLN A 91 -5.33 0.12 -21.84
CA GLN A 91 -6.76 0.41 -21.80
C GLN A 91 -7.58 -0.81 -21.37
N GLN A 92 -7.21 -2.03 -21.79
CA GLN A 92 -7.86 -3.24 -21.30
C GLN A 92 -7.59 -3.46 -19.81
N VAL A 93 -6.39 -3.12 -19.31
CA VAL A 93 -6.11 -3.18 -17.88
C VAL A 93 -7.01 -2.23 -17.10
N PHE A 94 -7.21 -1.01 -17.61
CA PHE A 94 -8.16 -0.07 -17.01
C PHE A 94 -9.59 -0.63 -17.02
N TYR A 95 -10.05 -1.25 -18.11
CA TYR A 95 -11.39 -1.88 -18.13
C TYR A 95 -11.50 -3.05 -17.17
N LEU A 96 -10.44 -3.84 -17.01
CA LEU A 96 -10.41 -4.91 -16.00
C LEU A 96 -10.50 -4.32 -14.59
N ASP A 97 -9.77 -3.25 -14.28
CA ASP A 97 -9.88 -2.54 -13.00
C ASP A 97 -11.32 -2.09 -12.71
N GLN A 98 -12.02 -1.53 -13.70
CA GLN A 98 -13.43 -1.15 -13.53
C GLN A 98 -14.32 -2.38 -13.27
N LYS A 99 -14.10 -3.50 -13.96
CA LYS A 99 -14.82 -4.76 -13.70
C LYS A 99 -14.55 -5.28 -12.29
N ILE A 100 -13.31 -5.24 -11.82
CA ILE A 100 -12.92 -5.66 -10.47
C ILE A 100 -13.64 -4.80 -9.42
N ASN A 101 -13.59 -3.48 -9.59
CA ASN A 101 -14.23 -2.54 -8.66
C ASN A 101 -15.76 -2.68 -8.61
N LEU A 102 -16.41 -2.90 -9.76
CA LEU A 102 -17.85 -3.18 -9.84
C LEU A 102 -18.23 -4.52 -9.21
N ARG A 103 -17.38 -5.54 -9.38
CA ARG A 103 -17.58 -6.87 -8.79
C ARG A 103 -17.56 -6.81 -7.27
N GLY A 104 -16.65 -6.01 -6.70
CA GLY A 104 -16.51 -5.80 -5.25
C GLY A 104 -16.18 -7.06 -4.47
N ILE A 105 -16.10 -6.93 -3.15
CA ILE A 105 -15.81 -8.04 -2.23
C ILE A 105 -16.88 -8.13 -1.14
N THR A 106 -17.35 -9.33 -0.82
CA THR A 106 -18.37 -9.52 0.22
C THR A 106 -17.75 -9.34 1.61
N ILE A 107 -18.47 -8.63 2.48
CA ILE A 107 -18.06 -8.34 3.85
C ILE A 107 -18.96 -9.09 4.83
N ASP A 108 -18.37 -9.67 5.88
CA ASP A 108 -19.10 -10.29 7.00
C ASP A 108 -19.69 -9.18 7.90
N THR A 109 -20.79 -8.57 7.46
CA THR A 109 -21.42 -7.42 8.12
C THR A 109 -21.82 -7.71 9.57
N GLN A 110 -22.28 -8.93 9.84
CA GLN A 110 -22.57 -9.38 11.21
C GLN A 110 -21.31 -9.32 12.10
N ALA A 111 -20.18 -9.85 11.60
CA ALA A 111 -18.93 -9.78 12.35
C ALA A 111 -18.45 -8.33 12.55
N ILE A 112 -18.63 -7.46 11.56
CA ILE A 112 -18.31 -6.03 11.68
C ILE A 112 -19.13 -5.38 12.80
N ASP A 113 -20.44 -5.62 12.86
CA ASP A 113 -21.31 -5.04 13.89
C ASP A 113 -20.95 -5.55 15.29
N SER A 114 -20.74 -6.87 15.45
CA SER A 114 -20.28 -7.43 16.73
C SER A 114 -18.93 -6.86 17.15
N ALA A 115 -17.98 -6.70 16.21
CA ALA A 115 -16.68 -6.12 16.51
C ALA A 115 -16.79 -4.68 17.00
N LEU A 116 -17.62 -3.85 16.36
CA LEU A 116 -17.84 -2.45 16.77
C LEU A 116 -18.41 -2.36 18.20
N ASN A 117 -19.36 -3.24 18.54
CA ASN A 117 -19.91 -3.31 19.88
C ASN A 117 -18.85 -3.72 20.91
N LEU A 118 -18.04 -4.75 20.60
CA LEU A 118 -16.93 -5.19 21.46
C LEU A 118 -15.90 -4.08 21.68
N ILE A 119 -15.56 -3.33 20.63
CA ILE A 119 -14.65 -2.17 20.71
C ILE A 119 -15.21 -1.11 21.65
N GLU A 120 -16.50 -0.78 21.52
CA GLU A 120 -17.16 0.21 22.39
C GLU A 120 -17.17 -0.24 23.85
N MET A 121 -17.57 -1.49 24.12
CA MET A 121 -17.58 -2.06 25.46
C MET A 121 -16.17 -2.07 26.09
N TYR A 122 -15.17 -2.53 25.34
CA TYR A 122 -13.79 -2.56 25.83
C TYR A 122 -13.24 -1.15 26.07
N THR A 123 -13.52 -0.20 25.18
CA THR A 123 -13.07 1.19 25.33
C THR A 123 -13.64 1.80 26.60
N LYS A 124 -14.94 1.63 26.87
CA LYS A 124 -15.58 2.10 28.11
C LYS A 124 -14.94 1.49 29.36
N GLN A 125 -14.65 0.18 29.36
CA GLN A 125 -13.98 -0.47 30.48
C GLN A 125 -12.56 0.09 30.71
N GLN A 126 -11.81 0.37 29.64
CA GLN A 126 -10.47 0.94 29.74
C GLN A 126 -10.49 2.40 30.20
N GLU A 127 -11.47 3.20 29.75
CA GLU A 127 -11.66 4.58 30.23
C GLU A 127 -12.04 4.61 31.71
N GLN A 128 -12.88 3.67 32.17
CA GLN A 128 -13.18 3.51 33.60
C GLN A 128 -11.93 3.16 34.41
N LYS A 129 -11.11 2.20 33.95
CA LYS A 129 -9.84 1.86 34.61
C LYS A 129 -8.89 3.05 34.70
N VAL A 130 -8.80 3.87 33.64
CA VAL A 130 -8.00 5.10 33.66
C VAL A 130 -8.53 6.07 34.72
N SER A 131 -9.85 6.22 34.84
CA SER A 131 -10.44 7.05 35.89
C SER A 131 -10.15 6.51 37.29
N GLU A 132 -10.14 5.20 37.49
CA GLU A 132 -9.80 4.57 38.78
C GLU A 132 -8.32 4.77 39.13
N ILE A 133 -7.40 4.53 38.18
CA ILE A 133 -5.94 4.69 38.38
C ILE A 133 -5.56 6.14 38.67
N THR A 134 -6.30 7.11 38.09
CA THR A 134 -6.01 8.54 38.22
C THR A 134 -6.89 9.25 39.25
N GLU A 135 -7.61 8.48 40.09
CA GLU A 135 -8.51 9.03 41.13
C GLU A 135 -9.51 10.08 40.60
N GLY A 136 -10.01 9.86 39.38
CA GLY A 136 -10.96 10.74 38.70
C GLY A 136 -10.34 11.95 38.01
N PHE A 137 -9.01 12.12 38.04
CA PHE A 137 -8.34 13.20 37.31
C PHE A 137 -8.56 13.08 35.79
N LEU A 138 -8.55 11.85 35.25
CA LEU A 138 -8.83 11.57 33.86
C LEU A 138 -10.15 10.80 33.71
N ASP A 139 -11.01 11.25 32.80
CA ASP A 139 -12.23 10.55 32.36
C ASP A 139 -11.97 9.61 31.17
N GLY A 140 -10.71 9.47 30.76
CA GLY A 140 -10.26 8.73 29.59
C GLY A 140 -8.99 9.36 28.99
N LEU A 141 -8.61 8.90 27.80
CA LEU A 141 -7.34 9.28 27.16
C LEU A 141 -7.47 10.23 25.96
N SER A 142 -8.69 10.67 25.66
CA SER A 142 -8.97 11.55 24.51
C SER A 142 -8.38 12.96 24.68
N ARG A 143 -8.29 13.46 25.92
CA ARG A 143 -7.81 14.81 26.25
C ARG A 143 -6.30 14.83 26.47
N ARG A 144 -5.53 14.70 25.37
CA ARG A 144 -4.04 14.58 25.39
C ARG A 144 -3.35 15.51 26.41
N GLN A 145 -3.69 16.80 26.42
CA GLN A 145 -3.00 17.75 27.30
C GLN A 145 -3.22 17.44 28.79
N ARG A 146 -4.43 17.02 29.19
CA ARG A 146 -4.71 16.61 30.57
C ARG A 146 -3.93 15.36 30.94
N VAL A 147 -3.82 14.40 30.02
CA VAL A 147 -3.05 13.17 30.24
C VAL A 147 -1.57 13.51 30.49
N LEU A 148 -0.97 14.37 29.65
CA LEU A 148 0.42 14.81 29.84
C LEU A 148 0.63 15.55 31.16
N THR A 149 -0.32 16.40 31.56
CA THR A 149 -0.27 17.08 32.86
C THR A 149 -0.29 16.09 34.02
N TRP A 150 -1.15 15.08 33.98
CA TRP A 150 -1.20 14.04 35.02
C TRP A 150 0.10 13.25 35.11
N ILE A 151 0.58 12.73 33.97
CA ILE A 151 1.84 11.97 33.88
C ILE A 151 3.02 12.78 34.42
N LYS A 152 3.07 14.08 34.11
CA LYS A 152 4.10 14.98 34.65
C LYS A 152 3.98 15.16 36.17
N GLY A 153 2.76 15.20 36.70
CA GLY A 153 2.50 15.23 38.14
C GLY A 153 3.00 13.98 38.85
N GLU A 154 2.97 12.83 38.18
CA GLU A 154 3.51 11.54 38.66
C GLU A 154 5.04 11.43 38.50
N GLY A 155 5.72 12.50 38.12
CA GLY A 155 7.19 12.55 38.03
C GLY A 155 7.79 12.10 36.71
N VAL A 156 6.98 11.84 35.68
CA VAL A 156 7.45 11.40 34.35
C VAL A 156 7.27 12.53 33.34
N ASP A 157 8.36 13.01 32.73
CA ASP A 157 8.26 14.03 31.68
C ASP A 157 8.22 13.37 30.30
N LEU A 158 7.07 13.49 29.63
CA LEU A 158 6.80 12.89 28.34
C LEU A 158 6.62 14.02 27.29
N PRO A 159 7.49 14.12 26.26
CA PRO A 159 7.46 15.24 25.31
C PRO A 159 6.19 15.23 24.44
N ASP A 160 5.67 14.03 24.15
CA ASP A 160 4.42 13.85 23.45
C ASP A 160 3.75 12.52 23.82
N PHE A 161 2.61 12.26 23.18
CA PHE A 161 1.80 11.06 23.40
C PHE A 161 1.71 10.23 22.11
N THR A 162 2.78 10.26 21.30
CA THR A 162 2.91 9.49 20.06
C THR A 162 3.21 8.03 20.37
N LYS A 163 3.06 7.17 19.36
CA LYS A 163 3.27 5.73 19.53
C LYS A 163 4.73 5.42 19.84
N GLU A 164 5.65 6.11 19.16
CA GLU A 164 7.09 5.97 19.31
C GLU A 164 7.50 6.32 20.75
N THR A 165 7.14 7.51 21.22
CA THR A 165 7.47 7.98 22.56
C THR A 165 6.88 7.08 23.65
N VAL A 166 5.60 6.69 23.53
CA VAL A 166 4.97 5.77 24.50
C VAL A 166 5.70 4.43 24.57
N ASN A 167 6.10 3.86 23.42
CA ASN A 167 6.83 2.59 23.39
C ASN A 167 8.23 2.70 23.98
N GLU A 168 8.95 3.79 23.70
CA GLU A 168 10.28 4.04 24.27
C GLU A 168 10.21 4.18 25.79
N THR A 169 9.24 4.93 26.30
CA THR A 169 9.03 5.10 27.75
C THR A 169 8.62 3.79 28.44
N LEU A 170 7.74 2.99 27.83
CA LEU A 170 7.35 1.68 28.38
C LEU A 170 8.51 0.69 28.49
N ASN A 171 9.53 0.82 27.63
CA ASN A 171 10.74 0.00 27.65
C ASN A 171 11.78 0.47 28.68
N GLY A 172 11.57 1.62 29.33
CA GLY A 172 12.43 2.09 30.42
C GLY A 172 12.16 1.36 31.73
N ASP A 173 13.20 1.24 32.55
CA ASP A 173 13.15 0.54 33.85
C ASP A 173 12.52 1.39 34.96
N ASP A 174 12.59 2.73 34.86
CA ASP A 174 12.21 3.67 35.92
C ASP A 174 10.87 4.36 35.64
N LEU A 175 9.77 3.58 35.65
CA LEU A 175 8.43 4.09 35.38
C LEU A 175 7.44 3.69 36.50
N PRO A 176 6.77 4.66 37.17
CA PRO A 176 5.73 4.38 38.15
C PRO A 176 4.65 3.44 37.60
N ASP A 177 4.17 2.51 38.43
CA ASP A 177 3.24 1.45 38.00
C ASP A 177 1.92 1.99 37.45
N ASN A 178 1.39 3.05 38.07
CA ASN A 178 0.18 3.74 37.62
C ASN A 178 0.37 4.37 36.22
N VAL A 179 1.49 5.06 35.99
CA VAL A 179 1.85 5.63 34.69
C VAL A 179 2.05 4.53 33.66
N ARG A 180 2.76 3.45 34.04
CA ARG A 180 2.98 2.28 33.18
C ARG A 180 1.67 1.68 32.71
N GLU A 181 0.69 1.53 33.59
CA GLU A 181 -0.61 0.97 33.24
C GLU A 181 -1.41 1.91 32.32
N VAL A 182 -1.43 3.23 32.61
CA VAL A 182 -2.07 4.22 31.72
C VAL A 182 -1.41 4.24 30.32
N LEU A 183 -0.08 4.11 30.24
CA LEU A 183 0.64 4.03 28.97
C LEU A 183 0.34 2.73 28.20
N LYS A 184 0.17 1.59 28.88
CA LYS A 184 -0.29 0.34 28.21
C LYS A 184 -1.71 0.51 27.66
N ILE A 185 -2.63 1.09 28.44
CA ILE A 185 -3.99 1.35 27.97
C ILE A 185 -3.96 2.27 26.74
N ARG A 186 -3.12 3.32 26.77
CA ARG A 186 -2.91 4.20 25.63
C ARG A 186 -2.38 3.46 24.40
N GLN A 187 -1.43 2.56 24.59
CA GLN A 187 -0.84 1.76 23.52
C GLN A 187 -1.91 0.89 22.84
N GLU A 188 -2.81 0.30 23.63
CA GLU A 188 -3.93 -0.51 23.12
C GLU A 188 -4.99 0.33 22.41
N LEU A 189 -5.53 1.37 23.07
CA LEU A 189 -6.59 2.24 22.50
C LEU A 189 -6.08 3.06 21.29
N GLY A 190 -4.77 3.29 21.23
CA GLY A 190 -4.09 3.99 20.13
C GLY A 190 -4.06 3.26 18.79
N LYS A 191 -4.61 2.05 18.73
CA LYS A 191 -4.51 1.18 17.57
C LYS A 191 -5.42 1.65 16.43
N THR A 192 -4.83 2.39 15.49
CA THR A 192 -5.52 3.01 14.35
C THR A 192 -6.21 2.01 13.41
N SER A 193 -5.76 0.75 13.38
CA SER A 193 -6.37 -0.28 12.54
C SER A 193 -7.82 -0.58 12.93
N ILE A 194 -8.22 -0.31 14.18
CA ILE A 194 -9.59 -0.55 14.66
C ILE A 194 -10.61 0.35 13.95
N ALA A 195 -10.21 1.56 13.54
CA ALA A 195 -11.07 2.46 12.75
C ALA A 195 -11.50 1.83 11.41
N LYS A 196 -10.81 0.80 10.94
CA LYS A 196 -11.18 0.07 9.72
C LYS A 196 -12.51 -0.68 9.84
N PHE A 197 -12.92 -1.13 11.04
CA PHE A 197 -14.24 -1.73 11.23
C PHE A 197 -15.36 -0.75 10.90
N LYS A 198 -15.23 0.49 11.37
CA LYS A 198 -16.17 1.57 11.03
C LYS A 198 -16.14 1.87 9.53
N ALA A 199 -14.94 1.94 8.95
CA ALA A 199 -14.80 2.15 7.51
C ALA A 199 -15.45 1.01 6.69
N PHE A 200 -15.32 -0.25 7.10
CA PHE A 200 -16.03 -1.37 6.47
C PHE A 200 -17.55 -1.15 6.51
N LYS A 201 -18.09 -0.82 7.69
CA LYS A 201 -19.53 -0.56 7.85
C LYS A 201 -20.03 0.58 6.95
N GLU A 202 -19.29 1.68 6.88
CA GLU A 202 -19.66 2.86 6.08
C GLU A 202 -19.47 2.67 4.57
N CYS A 203 -18.57 1.78 4.15
CA CYS A 203 -18.20 1.59 2.75
C CYS A 203 -18.84 0.36 2.09
N THR A 204 -19.53 -0.48 2.86
CA THR A 204 -20.22 -1.67 2.35
C THR A 204 -21.61 -1.28 1.90
N ASP A 205 -21.97 -1.65 0.66
CA ASP A 205 -23.29 -1.38 0.11
C ASP A 205 -24.36 -2.23 0.82
N THR A 206 -25.64 -1.90 0.61
CA THR A 206 -26.77 -2.59 1.24
C THR A 206 -26.88 -4.09 0.91
N ASP A 207 -26.21 -4.53 -0.16
CA ASP A 207 -26.11 -5.94 -0.56
C ASP A 207 -24.96 -6.69 0.13
N GLY A 208 -24.26 -6.05 1.07
CA GLY A 208 -23.13 -6.64 1.80
C GLY A 208 -21.82 -6.67 1.02
N VAL A 209 -21.75 -6.00 -0.13
CA VAL A 209 -20.57 -5.96 -1.00
C VAL A 209 -19.89 -4.60 -0.90
N MET A 210 -18.57 -4.59 -0.71
CA MET A 210 -17.75 -3.38 -0.76
C MET A 210 -17.13 -3.22 -2.16
N ARG A 211 -17.52 -2.17 -2.87
CA ARG A 211 -17.07 -1.82 -4.22
C ARG A 211 -16.04 -0.69 -4.22
N ASP A 212 -15.40 -0.42 -5.36
CA ASP A 212 -14.46 0.68 -5.56
C ASP A 212 -13.34 0.73 -4.51
N THR A 213 -12.66 -0.41 -4.30
CA THR A 213 -11.61 -0.59 -3.29
C THR A 213 -10.20 -0.40 -3.84
N LEU A 214 -10.07 -0.33 -5.17
CA LEU A 214 -8.82 -0.23 -5.91
C LEU A 214 -8.79 1.03 -6.77
N ILE A 215 -7.61 1.63 -6.86
CA ILE A 215 -7.31 2.74 -7.75
C ILE A 215 -6.32 2.27 -8.81
N TYR A 216 -6.77 2.22 -10.06
CA TYR A 216 -5.93 1.98 -11.23
C TYR A 216 -4.71 2.89 -11.25
N SER A 217 -3.51 2.31 -11.40
CA SER A 217 -2.24 3.01 -11.54
C SER A 217 -2.01 4.09 -10.47
N GLY A 218 -2.47 3.86 -9.24
CA GLY A 218 -2.35 4.82 -8.14
C GLY A 218 -0.90 5.14 -7.75
N ALA A 219 0.03 4.23 -8.03
CA ALA A 219 1.47 4.47 -7.91
C ALA A 219 2.10 4.79 -9.28
N ALA A 220 3.17 5.59 -9.30
CA ALA A 220 3.90 5.96 -10.52
C ALA A 220 4.45 4.75 -11.31
N THR A 221 4.64 3.61 -10.65
CA THR A 221 5.10 2.35 -11.26
C THR A 221 3.99 1.62 -12.02
N GLY A 222 2.74 2.06 -11.90
CA GLY A 222 1.56 1.43 -12.48
C GLY A 222 0.84 0.44 -11.55
N ARG A 223 1.36 0.22 -10.33
CA ARG A 223 0.70 -0.59 -9.31
C ARG A 223 -0.59 0.06 -8.83
N TRP A 224 -1.54 -0.79 -8.46
CA TRP A 224 -2.76 -0.37 -7.79
C TRP A 224 -2.46 0.20 -6.41
N THR A 225 -3.29 1.14 -5.99
CA THR A 225 -3.37 1.56 -4.58
C THR A 225 -4.77 1.28 -4.05
N GLY A 226 -4.92 1.27 -2.72
CA GLY A 226 -6.22 1.10 -2.09
C GLY A 226 -6.99 2.42 -1.94
N SER A 227 -8.31 2.34 -2.03
CA SER A 227 -9.28 3.37 -1.63
C SER A 227 -10.10 2.89 -0.42
N LYS A 228 -10.95 3.76 0.13
CA LYS A 228 -11.87 3.44 1.23
C LYS A 228 -11.11 2.86 2.44
N VAL A 229 -11.33 1.58 2.77
CA VAL A 229 -10.67 0.86 3.89
C VAL A 229 -9.16 0.66 3.67
N GLN A 230 -8.66 0.85 2.44
CA GLN A 230 -7.31 0.55 2.00
C GLN A 230 -6.88 -0.88 2.36
N LEU A 231 -7.37 -1.85 1.58
CA LEU A 231 -7.15 -3.29 1.81
C LEU A 231 -5.66 -3.69 1.75
N HIS A 232 -4.83 -2.91 1.07
CA HIS A 232 -3.36 -3.07 1.05
C HIS A 232 -2.71 -2.89 2.43
N ASN A 233 -3.35 -2.13 3.31
CA ASN A 233 -2.81 -1.77 4.62
C ASN A 233 -3.49 -2.53 5.76
N LEU A 234 -4.01 -3.73 5.50
CA LEU A 234 -4.58 -4.57 6.57
C LEU A 234 -3.47 -5.22 7.40
N PRO A 235 -3.60 -5.26 8.74
CA PRO A 235 -2.61 -5.91 9.61
C PRO A 235 -2.42 -7.38 9.25
N ARG A 236 -1.18 -7.86 9.39
CA ARG A 236 -0.88 -9.28 9.22
C ARG A 236 -1.47 -10.12 10.34
N VAL A 237 -1.93 -11.31 9.99
CA VAL A 237 -2.38 -12.31 10.97
C VAL A 237 -1.15 -13.01 11.55
N THR A 238 -1.01 -12.96 12.87
CA THR A 238 0.04 -13.65 13.63
C THR A 238 -0.50 -14.56 14.73
N ILE A 239 -1.79 -14.47 15.07
CA ILE A 239 -2.48 -15.40 15.97
C ILE A 239 -2.65 -16.75 15.28
N GLU A 240 -2.29 -17.82 15.98
CA GLU A 240 -2.32 -19.20 15.44
C GLU A 240 -3.73 -19.67 15.04
N ASN A 241 -4.75 -19.35 15.84
CA ASN A 241 -6.14 -19.78 15.58
C ASN A 241 -7.07 -18.59 15.35
N ILE A 242 -6.82 -17.88 14.25
CA ILE A 242 -7.61 -16.70 13.85
C ILE A 242 -9.10 -17.04 13.63
N ASP A 243 -9.42 -18.24 13.16
CA ASP A 243 -10.81 -18.67 12.95
C ASP A 243 -11.58 -18.75 14.27
N LYS A 244 -10.95 -19.24 15.35
CA LYS A 244 -11.54 -19.21 16.69
C LYS A 244 -11.75 -17.76 17.15
N ALA A 245 -10.78 -16.87 16.95
CA ALA A 245 -10.90 -15.46 17.29
C ALA A 245 -12.09 -14.79 16.55
N ILE A 246 -12.27 -15.10 15.26
CA ILE A 246 -13.41 -14.59 14.47
C ILE A 246 -14.74 -15.15 14.98
N LYS A 247 -14.80 -16.44 15.33
CA LYS A 247 -16.01 -17.04 15.93
C LYS A 247 -16.39 -16.35 17.25
N LEU A 248 -15.41 -16.13 18.13
CA LEU A 248 -15.62 -15.42 19.40
C LEU A 248 -16.05 -13.97 19.19
N LEU A 249 -15.44 -13.28 18.23
CA LEU A 249 -15.83 -11.94 17.81
C LEU A 249 -17.30 -11.91 17.36
N LYS A 250 -17.75 -12.90 16.58
CA LYS A 250 -19.15 -12.99 16.12
C LYS A 250 -20.14 -13.23 17.25
N ILE A 251 -19.76 -14.00 18.28
CA ILE A 251 -20.57 -14.20 19.49
C ILE A 251 -20.83 -12.87 20.20
N GLY A 252 -19.85 -11.95 20.20
CA GLY A 252 -20.01 -10.61 20.77
C GLY A 252 -19.90 -10.56 22.30
N ASP A 253 -19.35 -11.61 22.93
CA ASP A 253 -19.09 -11.65 24.37
C ASP A 253 -17.66 -11.18 24.67
N LEU A 254 -17.56 -10.05 25.37
CA LEU A 254 -16.28 -9.43 25.70
C LEU A 254 -15.47 -10.26 26.72
N GLU A 255 -16.12 -10.85 27.71
CA GLU A 255 -15.42 -11.60 28.76
C GLU A 255 -14.86 -12.91 28.20
N LEU A 256 -15.63 -13.59 27.35
CA LEU A 256 -15.16 -14.77 26.63
C LEU A 256 -13.97 -14.44 25.71
N LEU A 257 -14.01 -13.29 25.03
CA LEU A 257 -12.90 -12.86 24.17
C LEU A 257 -11.64 -12.53 24.98
N LYS A 258 -11.76 -11.92 26.16
CA LYS A 258 -10.63 -11.67 27.08
C LYS A 258 -10.01 -12.97 27.60
N THR A 259 -10.83 -13.98 27.92
CA THR A 259 -10.33 -15.29 28.33
C THR A 259 -9.51 -15.94 27.22
N TYR A 260 -9.87 -15.72 25.95
CA TYR A 260 -9.12 -16.23 24.81
C TYR A 260 -7.85 -15.43 24.52
N SER A 261 -7.91 -14.09 24.57
CA SER A 261 -6.74 -13.24 24.40
C SER A 261 -6.85 -11.97 25.27
N PRO A 262 -5.89 -11.74 26.18
CA PRO A 262 -5.94 -10.58 27.07
C PRO A 262 -5.85 -9.25 26.29
N ASN A 263 -5.19 -9.23 25.13
CA ASN A 263 -5.14 -8.05 24.27
C ASN A 263 -6.27 -8.08 23.22
N VAL A 264 -7.45 -7.62 23.65
CA VAL A 264 -8.68 -7.64 22.86
C VAL A 264 -8.53 -6.87 21.55
N LEU A 265 -8.05 -5.62 21.59
CA LEU A 265 -7.92 -4.79 20.38
C LEU A 265 -6.85 -5.31 19.42
N GLN A 266 -5.74 -5.87 19.91
CA GLN A 266 -4.78 -6.56 19.04
C GLN A 266 -5.40 -7.75 18.32
N THR A 267 -6.26 -8.51 19.01
CA THR A 267 -6.99 -9.65 18.45
C THR A 267 -7.99 -9.20 17.39
N LEU A 268 -8.87 -8.24 17.70
CA LEU A 268 -9.83 -7.68 16.74
C LEU A 268 -9.13 -7.10 15.50
N SER A 269 -8.01 -6.41 15.70
CA SER A 269 -7.21 -5.88 14.59
C SER A 269 -6.64 -6.96 13.68
N GLN A 270 -6.38 -8.17 14.15
CA GLN A 270 -5.91 -9.28 13.31
C GLN A 270 -7.08 -9.97 12.59
N CYS A 271 -8.31 -9.89 13.13
CA CYS A 271 -9.51 -10.39 12.47
C CYS A 271 -9.92 -9.59 11.22
N LEU A 272 -9.38 -8.38 11.02
CA LEU A 272 -9.79 -7.47 9.93
C LEU A 272 -9.75 -8.09 8.54
N ARG A 273 -8.71 -8.89 8.22
CA ARG A 273 -8.64 -9.57 6.92
C ARG A 273 -9.76 -10.58 6.76
N GLY A 274 -10.06 -11.32 7.83
CA GLY A 274 -11.14 -12.30 7.85
C GLY A 274 -12.53 -11.70 7.71
N MET A 275 -12.70 -10.37 7.74
CA MET A 275 -13.99 -9.73 7.44
C MET A 275 -14.35 -9.81 5.96
N LEU A 276 -13.36 -10.03 5.09
CA LEU A 276 -13.56 -10.32 3.67
C LEU A 276 -13.91 -11.81 3.54
N ILE A 277 -15.10 -12.10 3.04
CA ILE A 277 -15.64 -13.45 2.88
C ILE A 277 -16.00 -13.73 1.43
N ALA A 278 -15.90 -14.99 1.01
CA ALA A 278 -16.43 -15.41 -0.27
C ALA A 278 -17.97 -15.32 -0.26
N ARG A 279 -18.57 -15.10 -1.43
CA ARG A 279 -20.02 -15.17 -1.62
C ARG A 279 -20.53 -16.54 -1.23
N LYS A 280 -21.83 -16.62 -0.92
CA LYS A 280 -22.50 -17.89 -0.65
C LYS A 280 -22.25 -18.88 -1.79
N ARG A 281 -21.87 -20.13 -1.45
CA ARG A 281 -21.49 -21.21 -2.39
C ARG A 281 -20.26 -20.91 -3.25
N HIS A 282 -19.44 -19.94 -2.87
CA HIS A 282 -18.15 -19.63 -3.47
C HIS A 282 -17.03 -19.79 -2.45
N GLU A 283 -15.81 -19.87 -2.94
CA GLU A 283 -14.59 -19.84 -2.15
C GLU A 283 -13.57 -18.92 -2.83
N PHE A 284 -12.63 -18.42 -2.04
CA PHE A 284 -11.49 -17.69 -2.59
C PHE A 284 -10.41 -18.64 -3.05
N ILE A 285 -9.78 -18.28 -4.16
CA ILE A 285 -8.48 -18.80 -4.56
C ILE A 285 -7.55 -17.59 -4.76
N GLY A 286 -6.56 -17.48 -3.88
CA GLY A 286 -5.53 -16.44 -3.95
C GLY A 286 -4.22 -16.98 -4.49
N ALA A 287 -3.47 -16.16 -5.23
CA ALA A 287 -2.15 -16.50 -5.74
C ALA A 287 -1.19 -15.33 -5.59
N ASP A 288 0.02 -15.61 -5.12
CA ASP A 288 1.06 -14.61 -4.82
C ASP A 288 2.36 -14.96 -5.55
N TRP A 289 2.97 -13.98 -6.21
CA TRP A 289 4.28 -14.18 -6.83
C TRP A 289 5.40 -14.00 -5.81
N ASN A 290 6.00 -15.12 -5.41
CA ASN A 290 7.02 -15.16 -4.39
C ASN A 290 8.27 -14.36 -4.77
N ALA A 291 8.56 -13.28 -4.03
CA ALA A 291 9.77 -12.46 -4.18
C ALA A 291 9.99 -11.97 -5.64
N ILE A 292 8.90 -11.62 -6.33
CA ILE A 292 8.94 -11.27 -7.76
C ILE A 292 9.91 -10.14 -8.08
N GLU A 293 9.94 -9.10 -7.25
CA GLU A 293 10.80 -7.94 -7.47
C GLU A 293 12.29 -8.30 -7.37
N ALA A 294 12.68 -9.13 -6.40
CA ALA A 294 14.06 -9.59 -6.27
C ALA A 294 14.48 -10.44 -7.49
N ARG A 295 13.61 -11.34 -7.96
CA ARG A 295 13.86 -12.15 -9.16
C ARG A 295 13.99 -11.30 -10.42
N ILE A 296 13.14 -10.28 -10.57
CA ILE A 296 13.16 -9.36 -11.71
C ILE A 296 14.39 -8.46 -11.67
N LEU A 297 14.78 -7.95 -10.50
CA LEU A 297 15.99 -7.14 -10.32
C LEU A 297 17.23 -7.91 -10.77
N LEU A 298 17.41 -9.13 -10.27
CA LEU A 298 18.56 -9.98 -10.63
C LEU A 298 18.55 -10.34 -12.12
N TRP A 299 17.36 -10.53 -12.70
CA TRP A 299 17.22 -10.77 -14.14
C TRP A 299 17.65 -9.56 -14.98
N PHE A 300 17.18 -8.35 -14.65
CA PHE A 300 17.59 -7.13 -15.35
C PHE A 300 19.10 -6.86 -15.20
N ALA A 301 19.66 -7.12 -14.02
CA ALA A 301 21.08 -6.95 -13.75
C ALA A 301 21.96 -8.03 -14.41
N GLY A 302 21.38 -9.14 -14.90
CA GLY A 302 22.14 -10.29 -15.39
C GLY A 302 22.88 -11.07 -14.29
N ASP A 303 22.40 -10.99 -13.04
CA ASP A 303 23.03 -11.65 -11.89
C ASP A 303 22.68 -13.15 -11.85
N THR A 304 23.45 -13.95 -12.57
CA THR A 304 23.25 -15.40 -12.66
C THR A 304 23.42 -16.10 -11.31
N LYS A 305 24.30 -15.61 -10.44
CA LYS A 305 24.57 -16.16 -9.11
C LYS A 305 23.34 -16.02 -8.21
N GLY A 306 22.79 -14.82 -8.11
CA GLY A 306 21.57 -14.56 -7.35
C GLY A 306 20.36 -15.32 -7.90
N LEU A 307 20.20 -15.38 -9.22
CA LEU A 307 19.12 -16.13 -9.85
C LEU A 307 19.20 -17.64 -9.56
N ASN A 308 20.40 -18.20 -9.38
CA ASN A 308 20.56 -19.62 -9.08
C ASN A 308 20.09 -19.99 -7.66
N TYR A 309 20.10 -19.06 -6.69
CA TYR A 309 19.49 -19.30 -5.38
C TYR A 309 17.99 -19.60 -5.51
N TYR A 310 17.32 -18.85 -6.37
CA TYR A 310 15.91 -19.03 -6.68
C TYR A 310 15.60 -20.29 -7.51
N ARG A 311 16.51 -20.71 -8.41
CA ARG A 311 16.34 -21.91 -9.25
C ARG A 311 16.54 -23.21 -8.47
N THR A 312 17.43 -23.19 -7.47
CA THR A 312 17.78 -24.37 -6.66
C THR A 312 16.89 -24.54 -5.43
N GLY A 313 15.92 -23.66 -5.22
CA GLY A 313 14.98 -23.73 -4.10
C GLY A 313 15.59 -23.36 -2.74
N LYS A 314 16.82 -22.82 -2.72
CA LYS A 314 17.45 -22.32 -1.48
C LYS A 314 16.76 -21.06 -0.98
N ASP A 315 16.84 -20.82 0.33
CA ASP A 315 16.33 -19.58 0.94
C ASP A 315 17.37 -18.46 0.80
N PRO A 316 17.19 -17.49 -0.13
CA PRO A 316 18.16 -16.41 -0.34
C PRO A 316 18.36 -15.56 0.93
N TYR A 317 17.34 -15.46 1.78
CA TYR A 317 17.43 -14.68 3.01
C TYR A 317 18.32 -15.36 4.06
N LYS A 318 18.30 -16.69 4.14
CA LYS A 318 19.23 -17.44 4.99
C LYS A 318 20.65 -17.41 4.44
N ILE A 319 20.82 -17.53 3.13
CA ILE A 319 22.14 -17.39 2.47
C ILE A 319 22.75 -16.01 2.80
N MET A 320 21.98 -14.95 2.59
CA MET A 320 22.43 -13.58 2.88
C MET A 320 22.72 -13.40 4.37
N ALA A 321 21.86 -13.91 5.26
CA ALA A 321 22.10 -13.87 6.70
C ALA A 321 23.38 -14.63 7.10
N GLY A 322 23.63 -15.81 6.55
CA GLY A 322 24.83 -16.59 6.78
C GLY A 322 26.10 -15.80 6.45
N LYS A 323 26.08 -15.03 5.35
CA LYS A 323 27.18 -14.15 4.95
C LYS A 323 27.34 -12.91 5.83
N ILE A 324 26.24 -12.33 6.32
CA ILE A 324 26.29 -11.15 7.21
C ILE A 324 26.83 -11.52 8.59
N PHE A 325 26.37 -12.65 9.13
CA PHE A 325 26.67 -13.08 10.51
C PHE A 325 27.77 -14.13 10.60
N SER A 326 28.36 -14.54 9.47
CA SER A 326 29.35 -15.62 9.40
C SER A 326 28.87 -16.90 10.07
N THR A 327 27.63 -17.32 9.76
CA THR A 327 26.98 -18.51 10.32
C THR A 327 26.51 -19.45 9.21
N ASN A 328 26.32 -20.73 9.53
CA ASN A 328 25.78 -21.70 8.58
C ASN A 328 24.29 -21.38 8.30
N GLU A 329 23.85 -21.54 7.05
CA GLU A 329 22.48 -21.33 6.59
C GLU A 329 21.45 -22.13 7.44
N ASP A 330 21.82 -23.34 7.87
CA ASP A 330 20.95 -24.21 8.66
C ASP A 330 20.77 -23.72 10.10
N THR A 331 21.74 -22.96 10.63
CA THR A 331 21.72 -22.43 12.00
C THR A 331 21.21 -20.98 12.09
N VAL A 332 20.83 -20.37 10.96
CA VAL A 332 20.29 -19.01 10.91
C VAL A 332 18.97 -18.91 11.70
N ASN A 333 18.96 -18.08 12.74
CA ASN A 333 17.77 -17.84 13.56
C ASN A 333 16.77 -16.86 12.90
N LYS A 334 15.59 -16.69 13.51
CA LYS A 334 14.51 -15.83 12.98
C LYS A 334 14.95 -14.36 12.78
N MET A 335 15.71 -13.81 13.73
CA MET A 335 16.20 -12.42 13.66
C MET A 335 17.26 -12.26 12.56
N GLN A 336 18.21 -13.19 12.47
CA GLN A 336 19.24 -13.17 11.42
C GLN A 336 18.60 -13.30 10.03
N ARG A 337 17.65 -14.23 9.85
CA ARG A 337 16.89 -14.37 8.60
C ARG A 337 16.10 -13.10 8.28
N PHE A 338 15.54 -12.43 9.29
CA PHE A 338 14.87 -11.14 9.10
C PHE A 338 15.84 -10.09 8.53
N VAL A 339 17.04 -9.95 9.10
CA VAL A 339 18.07 -9.02 8.58
C VAL A 339 18.49 -9.40 7.15
N GLY A 340 18.71 -10.70 6.88
CA GLY A 340 19.00 -11.19 5.53
C GLY A 340 17.89 -10.83 4.53
N LYS A 341 16.62 -10.98 4.94
CA LYS A 341 15.46 -10.58 4.13
C LYS A 341 15.41 -9.08 3.86
N GLN A 342 15.60 -8.24 4.88
CA GLN A 342 15.62 -6.78 4.68
C GLN A 342 16.79 -6.34 3.79
N THR A 343 17.92 -7.06 3.86
CA THR A 343 19.07 -6.86 2.99
C THR A 343 18.73 -7.16 1.53
N GLU A 344 18.21 -8.35 1.23
CA GLU A 344 17.84 -8.75 -0.13
C GLU A 344 16.79 -7.83 -0.77
N LEU A 345 15.75 -7.48 -0.01
CA LEU A 345 14.63 -6.67 -0.53
C LEU A 345 14.96 -5.18 -0.58
N GLY A 346 15.77 -4.69 0.34
CA GLY A 346 16.04 -3.27 0.50
C GLY A 346 17.27 -2.77 -0.23
N CYS A 347 18.39 -3.49 -0.10
CA CYS A 347 19.68 -3.03 -0.64
C CYS A 347 19.72 -3.06 -2.17
N GLY A 348 18.83 -3.81 -2.83
CA GLY A 348 18.69 -3.90 -4.29
C GLY A 348 18.35 -2.59 -5.00
N PHE A 349 17.89 -1.58 -4.26
CA PHE A 349 17.59 -0.24 -4.80
C PHE A 349 18.41 0.87 -4.15
N GLY A 350 19.42 0.50 -3.34
CA GLY A 350 20.34 1.42 -2.69
C GLY A 350 19.86 1.96 -1.34
N MET A 351 20.44 1.44 -0.26
CA MET A 351 20.18 1.86 1.12
C MET A 351 21.29 2.73 1.75
N GLY A 352 22.21 3.25 0.95
CA GLY A 352 23.35 4.04 1.41
C GLY A 352 24.37 3.22 2.22
N LEU A 353 25.66 3.51 2.07
CA LEU A 353 26.73 2.71 2.70
C LEU A 353 26.82 2.87 4.23
N ASN A 354 26.24 3.94 4.77
CA ASN A 354 26.35 4.29 6.18
C ASN A 354 25.40 3.49 7.07
N GLY A 355 24.43 2.76 6.51
CA GLY A 355 23.52 1.89 7.27
C GLY A 355 22.31 2.59 7.91
N GLU A 356 22.27 3.92 7.97
CA GLU A 356 21.18 4.67 8.62
C GLU A 356 19.80 4.40 7.99
N ARG A 357 19.68 4.39 6.65
CA ARG A 357 18.42 4.06 5.98
C ARG A 357 18.00 2.62 6.23
N PHE A 358 18.97 1.71 6.35
CA PHE A 358 18.71 0.30 6.68
C PHE A 358 18.15 0.17 8.10
N ILE A 359 18.75 0.87 9.08
CA ILE A 359 18.24 0.95 10.46
C ILE A 359 16.85 1.54 10.49
N ALA A 360 16.62 2.67 9.81
CA ALA A 360 15.32 3.31 9.75
C ALA A 360 14.24 2.37 9.18
N THR A 361 14.59 1.55 8.20
CA THR A 361 13.71 0.52 7.62
C THR A 361 13.40 -0.58 8.64
N CYS A 362 14.41 -1.09 9.33
CA CYS A 362 14.22 -2.11 10.36
C CYS A 362 13.40 -1.59 11.55
N ARG A 363 13.62 -0.33 11.96
CA ARG A 363 12.90 0.32 13.06
C ARG A 363 11.40 0.42 12.80
N LYS A 364 10.99 0.70 11.55
CA LYS A 364 9.57 0.67 11.14
C LYS A 364 8.92 -0.70 11.33
N LEU A 365 9.72 -1.76 11.38
CA LEU A 365 9.30 -3.14 11.64
C LEU A 365 9.54 -3.55 13.11
N ASN A 366 9.75 -2.57 13.99
CA ASN A 366 10.05 -2.73 15.42
C ASN A 366 11.33 -3.52 15.70
N VAL A 367 12.32 -3.44 14.81
CA VAL A 367 13.64 -4.06 15.00
C VAL A 367 14.73 -2.99 14.97
N THR A 368 15.42 -2.82 16.09
CA THR A 368 16.59 -1.94 16.19
C THR A 368 17.87 -2.78 16.00
N LEU A 369 18.78 -2.30 15.17
CA LEU A 369 20.04 -2.97 14.86
C LEU A 369 21.24 -2.07 15.17
N PRO A 370 22.36 -2.64 15.63
CA PRO A 370 23.62 -1.90 15.71
C PRO A 370 24.07 -1.39 14.33
N ILE A 371 24.65 -0.20 14.30
CA ILE A 371 25.13 0.45 13.07
C ILE A 371 26.12 -0.42 12.28
N GLU A 372 26.96 -1.17 12.97
CA GLU A 372 27.95 -2.04 12.32
C GLU A 372 27.30 -3.24 11.62
N VAL A 373 26.18 -3.76 12.15
CA VAL A 373 25.41 -4.82 11.48
C VAL A 373 24.75 -4.25 10.21
N ALA A 374 24.19 -3.04 10.29
CA ALA A 374 23.57 -2.38 9.15
C ALA A 374 24.58 -2.06 8.04
N LYS A 375 25.75 -1.49 8.38
CA LYS A 375 26.84 -1.25 7.43
C LYS A 375 27.30 -2.55 6.77
N ARG A 376 27.49 -3.61 7.58
CA ARG A 376 27.88 -4.93 7.08
C ARG A 376 26.85 -5.50 6.13
N ALA A 377 25.56 -5.45 6.48
CA ALA A 377 24.46 -5.89 5.61
C ALA A 377 24.51 -5.23 4.22
N VAL A 378 24.65 -3.90 4.17
CA VAL A 378 24.73 -3.16 2.90
C VAL A 378 25.98 -3.55 2.11
N ARG A 379 27.14 -3.66 2.76
CA ARG A 379 28.40 -4.05 2.09
C ARG A 379 28.33 -5.48 1.55
N THR A 380 27.83 -6.42 2.35
CA THR A 380 27.67 -7.82 1.96
C THR A 380 26.76 -7.94 0.74
N TYR A 381 25.63 -7.22 0.69
CA TYR A 381 24.77 -7.21 -0.49
C TYR A 381 25.50 -6.76 -1.75
N ARG A 382 26.23 -5.63 -1.69
CA ARG A 382 26.94 -5.09 -2.85
C ARG A 382 28.06 -6.01 -3.34
N ASN A 383 28.73 -6.70 -2.42
CA ASN A 383 29.75 -7.69 -2.76
C ASN A 383 29.14 -8.97 -3.34
N GLU A 384 27.95 -9.32 -2.88
CA GLU A 384 27.24 -10.51 -3.34
C GLU A 384 26.60 -10.33 -4.71
N HIS A 385 26.07 -9.13 -4.97
CA HIS A 385 25.34 -8.75 -6.17
C HIS A 385 26.01 -7.56 -6.90
N PRO A 386 27.29 -7.66 -7.32
CA PRO A 386 27.98 -6.54 -7.96
C PRO A 386 27.32 -6.13 -9.28
N ALA A 387 26.71 -7.08 -10.00
CA ALA A 387 25.97 -6.83 -11.24
C ALA A 387 24.79 -5.86 -11.02
N VAL A 388 24.08 -5.96 -9.90
CA VAL A 388 23.00 -5.04 -9.53
C VAL A 388 23.54 -3.62 -9.31
N VAL A 389 24.68 -3.48 -8.64
CA VAL A 389 25.32 -2.18 -8.39
C VAL A 389 25.77 -1.52 -9.69
N VAL A 390 26.31 -2.31 -10.62
CA VAL A 390 26.66 -1.84 -11.97
C VAL A 390 25.40 -1.40 -12.71
N TYR A 391 24.32 -2.18 -12.63
CA TYR A 391 23.07 -1.89 -13.32
C TYR A 391 22.46 -0.54 -12.92
N TRP A 392 22.51 -0.14 -11.64
CA TRP A 392 22.09 1.20 -11.22
C TRP A 392 22.81 2.30 -12.00
N LYS A 393 24.14 2.18 -12.15
CA LYS A 393 24.97 3.18 -12.86
C LYS A 393 24.69 3.17 -14.37
N VAL A 394 24.44 2.00 -14.95
CA VAL A 394 24.08 1.88 -16.37
C VAL A 394 22.77 2.61 -16.66
N ILE A 395 21.75 2.40 -15.82
CA ILE A 395 20.45 3.07 -15.97
C ILE A 395 20.58 4.57 -15.76
N GLU A 396 21.32 5.01 -14.74
CA GLU A 396 21.56 6.43 -14.50
C GLU A 396 22.19 7.13 -15.70
N ARG A 397 23.26 6.56 -16.26
CA ARG A 397 23.91 7.08 -17.46
C ARG A 397 22.96 7.11 -18.65
N ALA A 398 22.20 6.04 -18.87
CA ALA A 398 21.26 5.98 -19.98
C ALA A 398 20.15 7.03 -19.88
N VAL A 399 19.67 7.34 -18.65
CA VAL A 399 18.73 8.43 -18.42
C VAL A 399 19.38 9.79 -18.71
N VAL A 400 20.59 10.03 -18.23
CA VAL A 400 21.34 11.26 -18.52
C VAL A 400 21.53 11.45 -20.02
N ASP A 401 21.94 10.40 -20.73
CA ASP A 401 22.14 10.41 -22.18
C ASP A 401 20.84 10.68 -22.93
N ALA A 402 19.73 10.06 -22.51
CA ALA A 402 18.41 10.31 -23.09
C ALA A 402 17.99 11.78 -22.93
N ILE A 403 18.17 12.36 -21.73
CA ILE A 403 17.83 13.77 -21.46
C ILE A 403 18.72 14.73 -22.26
N ARG A 404 20.02 14.46 -22.35
CA ARG A 404 20.98 15.34 -23.06
C ARG A 404 20.81 15.31 -24.56
N THR A 405 20.60 14.12 -25.12
CA THR A 405 20.65 13.91 -26.57
C THR A 405 19.28 13.95 -27.23
N ASN A 406 18.20 13.82 -26.46
CA ASN A 406 16.84 13.59 -26.97
C ASN A 406 16.76 12.41 -27.95
N LYS A 407 17.68 11.44 -27.83
CA LYS A 407 17.67 10.19 -28.60
C LYS A 407 17.17 9.03 -27.75
N VAL A 408 16.72 7.99 -28.42
CA VAL A 408 16.38 6.72 -27.76
C VAL A 408 17.68 6.02 -27.35
N VAL A 409 17.82 5.77 -26.05
CA VAL A 409 18.91 5.00 -25.46
C VAL A 409 18.39 3.62 -25.09
N ARG A 410 19.05 2.57 -25.60
CA ARG A 410 18.66 1.17 -25.34
C ARG A 410 19.54 0.55 -24.27
N VAL A 411 18.93 -0.02 -23.24
CA VAL A 411 19.61 -0.80 -22.19
C VAL A 411 18.97 -2.18 -22.13
N GLY A 412 19.58 -3.15 -22.80
CA GLY A 412 19.03 -4.50 -22.96
C GLY A 412 17.66 -4.48 -23.66
N VAL A 413 16.61 -4.78 -22.89
CA VAL A 413 15.21 -4.82 -23.33
C VAL A 413 14.44 -3.52 -23.07
N LEU A 414 15.08 -2.52 -22.44
CA LEU A 414 14.49 -1.22 -22.14
C LEU A 414 14.81 -0.20 -23.23
N ASN A 415 13.86 0.66 -23.53
CA ASN A 415 14.07 1.89 -24.30
C ASN A 415 13.84 3.10 -23.40
N ILE A 416 14.82 3.98 -23.31
CA ILE A 416 14.79 5.19 -22.48
C ILE A 416 14.88 6.39 -23.42
N PHE A 417 13.92 7.31 -23.34
CA PHE A 417 13.84 8.45 -24.26
C PHE A 417 13.02 9.59 -23.67
N THR A 418 13.28 10.81 -24.14
CA THR A 418 12.42 11.97 -23.87
C THR A 418 11.43 12.17 -25.01
N HIS A 419 10.23 12.63 -24.68
CA HIS A 419 9.23 13.06 -25.64
C HIS A 419 8.31 14.09 -24.99
N GLU A 420 8.19 15.25 -25.63
CA GLU A 420 7.52 16.42 -25.05
C GLU A 420 8.07 16.72 -23.63
N ASP A 421 7.18 16.90 -22.66
CA ASP A 421 7.53 17.25 -21.28
C ASP A 421 7.92 16.03 -20.42
N PHE A 422 8.17 14.86 -21.01
CA PHE A 422 8.38 13.61 -20.27
C PHE A 422 9.67 12.89 -20.65
N LEU A 423 10.29 12.27 -19.65
CA LEU A 423 11.18 11.12 -19.84
C LEU A 423 10.32 9.85 -19.71
N TYR A 424 10.50 8.93 -20.66
CA TYR A 424 9.87 7.62 -20.66
C TYR A 424 10.90 6.52 -20.52
N ILE A 425 10.57 5.51 -19.72
CA ILE A 425 11.24 4.21 -19.71
C ILE A 425 10.22 3.17 -20.17
N GLN A 426 10.39 2.66 -21.39
CA GLN A 426 9.58 1.58 -21.93
C GLN A 426 10.06 0.24 -21.40
N LEU A 427 9.18 -0.44 -20.68
CA LEU A 427 9.37 -1.77 -20.11
C LEU A 427 9.26 -2.87 -21.20
N PRO A 428 9.68 -4.12 -20.91
CA PRO A 428 9.61 -5.22 -21.87
C PRO A 428 8.17 -5.50 -22.35
N SER A 429 7.18 -5.24 -21.48
CA SER A 429 5.74 -5.31 -21.77
C SER A 429 5.23 -4.24 -22.75
N LYS A 430 6.10 -3.31 -23.17
CA LYS A 430 5.82 -2.08 -23.93
C LYS A 430 5.10 -0.98 -23.16
N ARG A 431 4.70 -1.21 -21.91
CA ARG A 431 4.21 -0.15 -21.03
C ARG A 431 5.33 0.84 -20.72
N MET A 432 4.98 2.11 -20.60
CA MET A 432 5.95 3.18 -20.30
C MET A 432 5.78 3.63 -18.85
N LEU A 433 6.91 3.79 -18.16
CA LEU A 433 7.01 4.61 -16.95
C LEU A 433 7.27 6.05 -17.38
N ALA A 434 6.57 7.00 -16.77
CA ALA A 434 6.64 8.41 -17.14
C ALA A 434 7.24 9.23 -15.99
N TYR A 435 8.12 10.17 -16.35
CA TYR A 435 8.74 11.12 -15.42
C TYR A 435 8.56 12.52 -16.00
N HIS A 436 7.74 13.34 -15.34
CA HIS A 436 7.34 14.65 -15.86
C HIS A 436 8.42 15.71 -15.59
N GLN A 437 8.70 16.55 -16.59
CA GLN A 437 9.70 17.61 -16.60
C GLN A 437 11.07 17.19 -16.04
N PRO A 438 11.70 16.17 -16.65
CA PRO A 438 13.04 15.72 -16.27
C PRO A 438 14.05 16.85 -16.51
N LEU A 439 14.98 17.05 -15.58
CA LEU A 439 16.03 18.05 -15.68
C LEU A 439 17.34 17.51 -15.11
N LEU A 440 18.47 17.88 -15.71
CA LEU A 440 19.79 17.70 -15.13
C LEU A 440 20.16 18.95 -14.32
N ASP A 441 20.33 18.78 -13.02
CA ASP A 441 20.77 19.81 -12.08
C ASP A 441 22.20 19.47 -11.64
N GLY A 442 23.18 20.02 -12.37
CA GLY A 442 24.59 19.62 -12.27
C GLY A 442 24.76 18.12 -12.58
N ASN A 443 25.19 17.36 -11.56
CA ASN A 443 25.34 15.90 -11.65
C ASN A 443 24.11 15.12 -11.17
N SER A 444 23.04 15.81 -10.76
CA SER A 444 21.82 15.17 -10.24
C SER A 444 20.72 15.14 -11.30
N ILE A 445 19.91 14.08 -11.27
CA ILE A 445 18.70 13.99 -12.09
C ILE A 445 17.53 14.44 -11.21
N THR A 446 16.67 15.30 -11.74
CA THR A 446 15.43 15.74 -11.06
C THR A 446 14.23 15.58 -11.98
N HIS A 447 13.05 15.41 -11.40
CA HIS A 447 11.78 15.45 -12.13
C HIS A 447 10.66 15.94 -11.20
N MET A 448 9.52 16.31 -11.77
CA MET A 448 8.32 16.64 -11.00
C MET A 448 7.61 15.35 -10.55
N GLY A 449 7.14 15.33 -9.30
CA GLY A 449 6.49 14.18 -8.70
C GLY A 449 5.61 14.56 -7.50
N TRP A 450 4.74 13.65 -7.09
CA TRP A 450 3.91 13.85 -5.90
C TRP A 450 4.69 13.49 -4.64
N ALA A 451 4.76 14.42 -3.69
CA ALA A 451 5.38 14.20 -2.38
C ALA A 451 4.30 13.93 -1.33
N SER A 452 4.05 12.65 -1.03
CA SER A 452 2.96 12.24 -0.14
C SER A 452 3.03 12.85 1.26
N GLN A 453 4.23 13.05 1.82
CA GLN A 453 4.39 13.65 3.16
C GLN A 453 4.00 15.13 3.22
N ARG A 454 4.27 15.88 2.13
CA ARG A 454 3.93 17.30 2.00
C ARG A 454 2.61 17.54 1.29
N ASN A 455 2.02 16.48 0.74
CA ASN A 455 0.77 16.49 -0.01
C ASN A 455 0.78 17.52 -1.15
N CYS A 456 1.90 17.62 -1.87
CA CYS A 456 2.11 18.59 -2.94
C CYS A 456 2.80 17.94 -4.16
N TYR A 457 2.71 18.61 -5.30
CA TYR A 457 3.42 18.25 -6.53
C TYR A 457 4.65 19.15 -6.66
N GLU A 458 5.84 18.56 -6.68
CA GLU A 458 7.10 19.29 -6.53
C GLU A 458 8.27 18.62 -7.26
N ARG A 459 9.37 19.34 -7.42
CA ARG A 459 10.61 18.81 -7.99
C ARG A 459 11.33 17.92 -6.98
N GLN A 460 11.70 16.73 -7.39
CA GLN A 460 12.33 15.70 -6.57
C GLN A 460 13.65 15.26 -7.20
N HIS A 461 14.66 15.01 -6.37
CA HIS A 461 15.91 14.37 -6.80
C HIS A 461 15.71 12.87 -6.98
N THR A 462 16.32 12.32 -8.02
CA THR A 462 16.33 10.89 -8.30
C THR A 462 17.72 10.45 -8.76
N TRP A 463 17.94 9.15 -8.80
CA TRP A 463 19.22 8.53 -9.16
C TRP A 463 18.98 7.10 -9.66
N GLY A 464 20.02 6.44 -10.17
CA GLY A 464 19.93 5.13 -10.83
C GLY A 464 19.16 4.05 -10.06
N GLY A 465 19.34 3.96 -8.74
CA GLY A 465 18.64 2.97 -7.92
C GLY A 465 17.12 3.16 -7.86
N VAL A 466 16.64 4.41 -7.84
CA VAL A 466 15.20 4.73 -7.86
C VAL A 466 14.59 4.40 -9.23
N PHE A 467 15.31 4.67 -10.33
CA PHE A 467 14.86 4.23 -11.65
C PHE A 467 14.78 2.71 -11.74
N VAL A 468 15.80 2.00 -11.24
CA VAL A 468 15.81 0.54 -11.21
C VAL A 468 14.67 -0.01 -10.34
N GLU A 469 14.39 0.58 -9.19
CA GLU A 469 13.22 0.23 -8.37
C GLU A 469 11.92 0.35 -9.17
N ASN A 470 11.69 1.49 -9.81
CA ASN A 470 10.50 1.73 -10.61
C ASN A 470 10.37 0.76 -11.79
N ILE A 471 11.47 0.45 -12.48
CA ILE A 471 11.54 -0.54 -13.56
C ILE A 471 11.12 -1.92 -13.04
N VAL A 472 11.68 -2.34 -11.91
CA VAL A 472 11.40 -3.65 -11.30
C VAL A 472 9.95 -3.74 -10.84
N GLN A 473 9.47 -2.77 -10.06
CA GLN A 473 8.09 -2.74 -9.58
C GLN A 473 7.08 -2.67 -10.74
N GLY A 474 7.39 -1.88 -11.77
CA GLY A 474 6.55 -1.79 -12.96
C GLY A 474 6.50 -3.09 -13.76
N THR A 475 7.65 -3.75 -13.91
CA THR A 475 7.71 -5.05 -14.59
C THR A 475 6.99 -6.13 -13.79
N ALA A 476 7.12 -6.14 -12.45
CA ALA A 476 6.39 -7.03 -11.56
C ALA A 476 4.87 -6.86 -11.72
N ARG A 477 4.40 -5.61 -11.73
CA ARG A 477 2.98 -5.31 -12.01
C ARG A 477 2.52 -5.89 -13.35
N ASP A 478 3.34 -5.80 -14.39
CA ASP A 478 2.96 -6.30 -15.71
C ASP A 478 2.89 -7.84 -15.77
N VAL A 479 3.70 -8.54 -14.96
CA VAL A 479 3.56 -9.99 -14.75
C VAL A 479 2.26 -10.31 -14.03
N VAL A 480 1.93 -9.59 -12.96
CA VAL A 480 0.66 -9.78 -12.22
C VAL A 480 -0.54 -9.53 -13.14
N VAL A 481 -0.51 -8.46 -13.94
CA VAL A 481 -1.55 -8.15 -14.94
C VAL A 481 -1.72 -9.29 -15.95
N TYR A 482 -0.62 -9.84 -16.45
CA TYR A 482 -0.67 -11.00 -17.34
C TYR A 482 -1.40 -12.17 -16.67
N GLY A 483 -1.06 -12.43 -15.40
CA GLY A 483 -1.74 -13.43 -14.58
C GLY A 483 -3.23 -13.15 -14.37
N MET A 484 -3.63 -11.89 -14.15
CA MET A 484 -5.04 -11.50 -14.02
C MET A 484 -5.83 -11.81 -15.29
N PHE A 485 -5.30 -11.48 -16.48
CA PHE A 485 -5.99 -11.78 -17.74
C PHE A 485 -6.08 -13.28 -17.99
N LYS A 486 -5.02 -14.04 -17.69
CA LYS A 486 -5.05 -15.50 -17.77
C LYS A 486 -6.08 -16.09 -16.82
N GLY A 487 -6.12 -15.62 -15.57
CA GLY A 487 -7.14 -16.01 -14.61
C GLY A 487 -8.55 -15.74 -15.14
N GLU A 488 -8.81 -14.52 -15.64
CA GLU A 488 -10.12 -14.13 -16.17
C GLU A 488 -10.57 -15.00 -17.35
N GLU A 489 -9.66 -15.35 -18.26
CA GLU A 489 -9.89 -16.24 -19.42
C GLU A 489 -10.35 -17.64 -18.97
N TYR A 490 -9.75 -18.18 -17.91
CA TYR A 490 -10.04 -19.51 -17.38
C TYR A 490 -11.07 -19.53 -16.24
N GLY A 491 -11.75 -18.41 -15.99
CA GLY A 491 -12.83 -18.31 -15.01
C GLY A 491 -12.40 -18.06 -13.56
N PHE A 492 -11.11 -17.76 -13.29
CA PHE A 492 -10.65 -17.22 -12.02
C PHE A 492 -10.90 -15.71 -12.00
N LYS A 493 -12.05 -15.31 -11.45
CA LYS A 493 -12.52 -13.93 -11.49
C LYS A 493 -11.89 -13.09 -10.38
N THR A 494 -11.00 -12.16 -10.74
CA THR A 494 -10.28 -11.29 -9.80
C THR A 494 -11.19 -10.35 -9.00
N LEU A 495 -11.15 -10.42 -7.67
CA LEU A 495 -11.88 -9.49 -6.80
C LEU A 495 -10.99 -8.39 -6.24
N LEU A 496 -9.72 -8.70 -6.03
CA LEU A 496 -8.80 -7.83 -5.33
C LEU A 496 -7.38 -8.15 -5.80
N THR A 497 -6.53 -7.13 -5.81
CA THR A 497 -5.09 -7.29 -5.85
C THR A 497 -4.46 -6.52 -4.71
N VAL A 498 -3.52 -7.16 -4.01
CA VAL A 498 -2.77 -6.56 -2.91
C VAL A 498 -1.31 -6.93 -3.09
N HIS A 499 -0.48 -5.93 -3.36
CA HIS A 499 0.94 -6.14 -3.68
C HIS A 499 1.13 -7.07 -4.88
N ASP A 500 1.68 -8.27 -4.66
CA ASP A 500 1.93 -9.31 -5.66
C ASP A 500 0.89 -10.43 -5.59
N GLU A 501 -0.18 -10.24 -4.82
CA GLU A 501 -1.25 -11.21 -4.68
C GLU A 501 -2.48 -10.82 -5.50
N ILE A 502 -3.07 -11.81 -6.16
CA ILE A 502 -4.38 -11.73 -6.79
C ILE A 502 -5.33 -12.61 -5.98
N LEU A 503 -6.44 -12.04 -5.53
CA LEU A 503 -7.54 -12.76 -4.92
C LEU A 503 -8.64 -12.96 -5.96
N THR A 504 -9.04 -14.21 -6.17
CA THR A 504 -10.14 -14.58 -7.06
C THR A 504 -11.24 -15.28 -6.30
N GLU A 505 -12.43 -15.34 -6.88
CA GLU A 505 -13.57 -16.07 -6.35
C GLU A 505 -14.13 -17.02 -7.39
N VAL A 506 -14.40 -18.25 -6.95
CA VAL A 506 -14.89 -19.36 -7.79
C VAL A 506 -15.99 -20.08 -7.04
N SER A 507 -16.87 -20.81 -7.75
CA SER A 507 -17.84 -21.68 -7.07
C SER A 507 -17.10 -22.77 -6.30
N VAL A 508 -17.63 -23.14 -5.13
CA VAL A 508 -17.02 -24.17 -4.28
C VAL A 508 -16.74 -25.45 -5.07
N ASN A 509 -15.52 -25.99 -4.95
CA ASN A 509 -15.03 -27.19 -5.62
C ASN A 509 -15.02 -27.13 -7.17
N SER A 510 -15.20 -25.96 -7.78
CA SER A 510 -15.18 -25.83 -9.25
C SER A 510 -13.77 -25.71 -9.84
N LYS A 511 -12.79 -25.28 -9.04
CA LYS A 511 -11.39 -25.06 -9.42
C LYS A 511 -10.47 -25.35 -8.26
N THR A 512 -9.19 -25.59 -8.56
CA THR A 512 -8.16 -25.91 -7.56
C THR A 512 -7.03 -24.89 -7.55
N THR A 513 -6.30 -24.86 -6.43
CA THR A 513 -5.06 -24.09 -6.26
C THR A 513 -4.00 -24.51 -7.28
N LYS A 514 -3.85 -25.81 -7.51
CA LYS A 514 -2.87 -26.38 -8.45
C LYS A 514 -3.14 -25.94 -9.89
N GLU A 515 -4.38 -25.98 -10.34
CA GLU A 515 -4.76 -25.47 -11.67
C GLU A 515 -4.39 -23.99 -11.83
N TYR A 516 -4.60 -23.18 -10.79
CA TYR A 516 -4.27 -21.76 -10.84
C TYR A 516 -2.76 -21.53 -10.83
N GLU A 517 -1.99 -22.28 -10.04
CA GLU A 517 -0.52 -22.24 -10.05
C GLU A 517 0.06 -22.63 -11.41
N GLU A 518 -0.43 -23.71 -12.02
CA GLU A 518 0.00 -24.15 -13.35
C GLU A 518 -0.31 -23.07 -14.40
N LEU A 519 -1.49 -22.47 -14.34
CA LEU A 519 -1.90 -21.38 -15.23
C LEU A 519 -1.00 -20.15 -15.07
N LEU A 520 -0.76 -19.70 -13.83
CA LEU A 520 0.03 -18.50 -13.55
C LEU A 520 1.55 -18.73 -13.68
N SER A 521 1.99 -19.99 -13.71
CA SER A 521 3.37 -20.36 -14.03
C SER A 521 3.70 -20.15 -15.51
N GLN A 522 2.69 -20.01 -16.37
CA GLN A 522 2.88 -19.57 -17.75
C GLN A 522 3.40 -18.14 -17.73
N LYS A 523 4.63 -17.96 -18.22
CA LYS A 523 5.30 -16.65 -18.19
C LYS A 523 5.02 -15.89 -19.48
N PRO A 524 4.86 -14.56 -19.44
CA PRO A 524 4.82 -13.78 -20.66
C PRO A 524 6.15 -13.92 -21.42
N ALA A 525 6.11 -14.02 -22.75
CA ALA A 525 7.31 -14.26 -23.57
C ALA A 525 8.44 -13.23 -23.31
N TRP A 526 8.09 -11.98 -22.98
CA TRP A 526 9.04 -10.90 -22.76
C TRP A 526 9.85 -10.99 -21.46
N ILE A 527 9.50 -11.87 -20.50
CA ILE A 527 10.27 -12.08 -19.26
C ILE A 527 11.34 -13.20 -19.41
N GLY A 528 11.35 -13.90 -20.54
CA GLY A 528 12.36 -14.91 -20.87
C GLY A 528 12.56 -15.96 -19.76
N ASN A 529 13.81 -16.15 -19.35
CA ASN A 529 14.23 -17.16 -18.38
C ASN A 529 14.20 -16.70 -16.90
N CYS A 530 13.51 -15.60 -16.59
CA CYS A 530 13.34 -15.16 -15.21
C CYS A 530 12.64 -16.28 -14.39
N PRO A 531 13.20 -16.72 -13.25
CA PRO A 531 12.68 -17.85 -12.49
C PRO A 531 11.49 -17.42 -11.63
N LEU A 532 10.38 -16.98 -12.22
CA LEU A 532 9.15 -16.65 -11.49
C LEU A 532 8.60 -17.88 -10.75
N LYS A 533 8.04 -17.66 -9.56
CA LYS A 533 7.37 -18.68 -8.75
C LYS A 533 6.06 -18.11 -8.20
N VAL A 534 4.99 -18.89 -8.25
CA VAL A 534 3.68 -18.56 -7.72
C VAL A 534 3.34 -19.57 -6.64
N ASP A 535 2.81 -19.10 -5.51
CA ASP A 535 2.24 -19.94 -4.47
C ASP A 535 0.76 -19.55 -4.29
N SER A 536 -0.15 -20.51 -4.26
CA SER A 536 -1.58 -20.27 -4.13
C SER A 536 -2.19 -20.86 -2.86
N TRP A 537 -3.39 -20.40 -2.52
CA TRP A 537 -4.17 -20.88 -1.39
C TRP A 537 -5.65 -20.79 -1.69
N LYS A 538 -6.46 -21.53 -0.92
CA LYS A 538 -7.91 -21.48 -0.98
C LYS A 538 -8.53 -21.32 0.40
N GLY A 539 -9.69 -20.69 0.48
CA GLY A 539 -10.43 -20.55 1.74
C GLY A 539 -11.69 -19.69 1.61
N GLU A 540 -12.51 -19.70 2.65
CA GLU A 540 -13.75 -18.91 2.70
C GLU A 540 -13.51 -17.44 3.11
N ARG A 541 -12.34 -17.16 3.70
CA ARG A 541 -11.93 -15.85 4.22
C ARG A 541 -10.57 -15.45 3.68
N PHE A 542 -10.38 -14.15 3.48
CA PHE A 542 -9.05 -13.61 3.20
C PHE A 542 -8.25 -13.56 4.50
N LEU A 543 -7.27 -14.44 4.69
CA LEU A 543 -6.44 -14.47 5.91
C LEU A 543 -4.95 -14.16 5.64
N LYS A 544 -4.53 -14.16 4.37
CA LYS A 544 -3.13 -14.02 3.95
C LYS A 544 -2.60 -12.60 4.05
#